data_AF-A0A6M1YD98-F1
#
_entry.id   AF-A0A6M1YD98-F1
#
_cell.length_a   1.000
_cell.length_b   1.000
_cell.length_c   1.000
_cell.angle_alpha   90.00
_cell.angle_beta   90.00
_cell.angle_gamma   90.00
#
_symmetry.space_group_name_H-M   'P 1'
#
loop_
_entity.id
_entity.type
_entity.pdbx_description
1 polymer ?
#
loop_
_entity_poly.entity_id
_entity_poly.type
_entity_poly.pdbx_seq_one_letter_code
_entity_poly.pdbx_strand_id
1 'polypeptide(L)'
;MSAAASREQRLATAKALVAHLEAGREQEAGALARELADAEGLAEDLGRMTRELHEALNALRVDPRISELASNDIPDAREKLSWVLTLTEQAAHTVISAVEEGLPVSTRVAEDDSASDAVRAAGQRMHEIFSDILMAQSFQDLSGQAIRRVIEVSGELERRLASLVQRAGGKPPAAPVAGPGAQRVQGQDEVDALLSGLGF
;
A
#
# COMPACT_ATOMS: atom_id res chain seq x y z
N MET A 1 26.37 -35.76 35.91
CA MET A 1 27.32 -35.32 36.96
C MET A 1 26.60 -34.29 37.82
N SER A 2 26.55 -34.51 39.13
CA SER A 2 25.74 -33.74 40.09
C SER A 2 26.02 -32.23 40.03
N ALA A 3 24.98 -31.40 40.07
CA ALA A 3 25.06 -29.94 40.12
C ALA A 3 25.90 -29.39 41.29
N ALA A 4 26.15 -30.21 42.31
CA ALA A 4 27.05 -29.87 43.42
C ALA A 4 28.53 -29.87 42.99
N ALA A 5 28.95 -30.83 42.15
CA ALA A 5 30.32 -30.94 41.66
C ALA A 5 30.69 -29.77 40.73
N SER A 6 29.74 -29.25 39.95
CA SER A 6 29.96 -28.07 39.10
C SER A 6 30.08 -26.78 39.91
N ARG A 7 29.39 -26.68 41.06
CA ARG A 7 29.50 -25.52 41.96
C ARG A 7 30.83 -25.47 42.69
N GLU A 8 31.33 -26.60 43.17
CA GLU A 8 32.65 -26.71 43.80
C GLU A 8 33.77 -26.36 42.82
N GLN A 9 33.70 -26.89 41.60
CA GLN A 9 34.65 -26.58 40.52
C GLN A 9 34.66 -25.08 40.21
N ARG A 10 33.50 -24.45 40.02
CA ARG A 10 33.38 -23.00 39.77
C ARG A 10 33.97 -22.16 40.90
N LEU A 11 33.72 -22.56 42.15
CA LEU A 11 34.26 -21.87 43.31
C LEU A 11 35.79 -21.97 43.36
N ALA A 12 36.35 -23.12 42.98
CA ALA A 12 37.79 -23.33 42.88
C ALA A 12 38.41 -22.45 41.77
N THR A 13 37.81 -22.43 40.57
CA THR A 13 38.25 -21.59 39.45
C THR A 13 38.17 -20.10 39.80
N ALA A 14 37.13 -19.65 40.51
CA ALA A 14 36.98 -18.26 40.93
C ALA A 14 38.04 -17.84 41.98
N LYS A 15 38.37 -18.72 42.92
CA LYS A 15 39.46 -18.50 43.88
C LYS A 15 40.82 -18.42 43.19
N ALA A 16 41.07 -19.29 42.21
CA ALA A 16 42.29 -19.24 41.41
C ALA A 16 42.38 -17.91 40.63
N LEU A 17 41.29 -17.48 39.98
CA LEU A 17 41.21 -16.21 39.27
C LEU A 17 41.61 -15.01 40.16
N VAL A 18 41.05 -14.93 41.38
CA VAL A 18 41.39 -13.88 42.35
C VAL A 18 42.88 -13.92 42.69
N ALA A 19 43.45 -15.10 42.95
CA ALA A 19 44.87 -15.24 43.25
C ALA A 19 45.80 -14.83 42.08
N HIS A 20 45.37 -15.05 40.83
CA HIS A 20 46.13 -14.60 39.66
C HIS A 20 46.03 -13.07 39.46
N LEU A 21 44.88 -12.47 39.72
CA LEU A 21 44.70 -11.01 39.71
C LEU A 21 45.54 -10.32 40.80
N GLU A 22 45.53 -10.86 42.03
CA GLU A 22 46.35 -10.35 43.15
C GLU A 22 47.86 -10.47 42.89
N ALA A 23 48.27 -11.47 42.10
CA ALA A 23 49.66 -11.67 41.69
C ALA A 23 50.07 -10.89 40.43
N GLY A 24 49.18 -10.08 39.84
CA GLY A 24 49.45 -9.31 38.62
C GLY A 24 49.59 -10.16 37.35
N ARG A 25 49.13 -11.42 37.36
CA ARG A 25 49.24 -12.37 36.24
C ARG A 25 48.02 -12.28 35.33
N GLU A 26 47.89 -11.16 34.62
CA GLU A 26 46.70 -10.83 33.80
C GLU A 26 46.37 -11.87 32.73
N GLN A 27 47.35 -12.52 32.11
CA GLN A 27 47.10 -13.53 31.08
C GLN A 27 46.43 -14.80 31.64
N GLU A 28 46.89 -15.26 32.80
CA GLU A 28 46.37 -16.45 33.48
C GLU A 28 44.98 -16.16 34.09
N ALA A 29 44.81 -14.97 34.64
CA ALA A 29 43.51 -14.47 35.08
C ALA A 29 42.51 -14.37 33.91
N GLY A 30 42.93 -13.84 32.76
CA GLY A 30 42.09 -13.76 31.56
C GLY A 30 41.64 -15.13 31.04
N ALA A 31 42.48 -16.16 31.14
CA ALA A 31 42.13 -17.52 30.77
C ALA A 31 41.07 -18.12 31.71
N LEU A 32 41.26 -17.99 33.02
CA LEU A 32 40.32 -18.49 34.03
C LEU A 32 38.98 -17.74 34.00
N ALA A 33 38.99 -16.44 33.69
CA ALA A 33 37.78 -15.64 33.54
C ALA A 33 36.93 -16.10 32.35
N ARG A 34 37.56 -16.49 31.23
CA ARG A 34 36.85 -17.08 30.08
C ARG A 34 36.30 -18.46 30.40
N GLU A 35 37.06 -19.30 31.10
CA GLU A 35 36.59 -20.62 31.55
C GLU A 35 35.35 -20.51 32.46
N LEU A 36 35.34 -19.52 33.37
CA LEU A 36 34.18 -19.21 34.20
C LEU A 36 32.98 -18.67 33.39
N ALA A 37 33.23 -17.83 32.39
CA ALA A 37 32.18 -17.28 31.53
C ALA A 37 31.57 -18.34 30.59
N ASP A 38 32.40 -19.24 30.04
CA ASP A 38 31.95 -20.38 29.23
C ASP A 38 31.16 -21.39 30.07
N ALA A 39 31.49 -21.54 31.35
CA ALA A 39 30.78 -22.43 32.27
C ALA A 39 29.33 -21.98 32.58
N GLU A 40 28.98 -20.71 32.36
CA GLU A 40 27.61 -20.23 32.46
C GLU A 40 26.83 -20.36 31.14
N GLY A 41 27.49 -20.75 30.05
CA GLY A 41 26.85 -20.88 28.74
C GLY A 41 26.22 -19.58 28.23
N LEU A 42 26.42 -18.45 28.91
CA LEU A 42 25.70 -17.20 28.66
C LEU A 42 25.95 -16.67 27.25
N ALA A 43 27.17 -16.86 26.73
CA ALA A 43 27.53 -16.51 25.36
C ALA A 43 26.89 -17.47 24.32
N GLU A 44 26.80 -18.76 24.63
CA GLU A 44 26.09 -19.74 23.78
C GLU A 44 24.59 -19.51 23.80
N ASP A 45 24.01 -19.20 24.95
CA ASP A 45 22.60 -18.90 25.14
C ASP A 45 22.22 -17.58 24.47
N LEU A 46 23.04 -16.54 24.62
CA LEU A 46 22.85 -15.28 23.90
C LEU A 46 23.03 -15.47 22.39
N GLY A 47 23.99 -16.29 21.97
CA GLY A 47 24.22 -16.67 20.57
C GLY A 47 23.05 -17.46 19.98
N ARG A 48 22.48 -18.38 20.75
CA ARG A 48 21.27 -19.13 20.39
C ARG A 48 20.07 -18.21 20.30
N MET A 49 19.82 -17.36 21.30
CA MET A 49 18.72 -16.39 21.29
C MET A 49 18.85 -15.38 20.14
N THR A 50 20.07 -14.93 19.81
CA THR A 50 20.28 -14.04 18.66
C THR A 50 20.09 -14.77 17.33
N ARG A 51 20.46 -16.05 17.21
CA ARG A 51 20.13 -16.88 16.04
C ARG A 51 18.65 -17.19 15.93
N GLU A 52 17.98 -17.55 17.02
CA GLU A 52 16.54 -17.79 17.06
C GLU A 52 15.77 -16.50 16.72
N LEU A 53 16.20 -15.34 17.24
CA LEU A 53 15.66 -14.04 16.85
C LEU A 53 15.95 -13.74 15.38
N HIS A 54 17.16 -14.01 14.89
CA HIS A 54 17.54 -13.79 13.50
C HIS A 54 16.76 -14.71 12.55
N GLU A 55 16.56 -15.99 12.90
CA GLU A 55 15.75 -16.96 12.17
C GLU A 55 14.27 -16.60 12.22
N ALA A 56 13.75 -16.12 13.35
CA ALA A 56 12.40 -15.60 13.45
C ALA A 56 12.22 -14.34 12.60
N LEU A 57 13.19 -13.42 12.59
CA LEU A 57 13.21 -12.25 11.71
C LEU A 57 13.38 -12.64 10.23
N ASN A 58 14.13 -13.72 9.95
CA ASN A 58 14.29 -14.28 8.60
C ASN A 58 13.03 -15.00 8.13
N ALA A 59 12.32 -15.71 9.02
CA ALA A 59 11.03 -16.32 8.75
C ALA A 59 9.94 -15.24 8.59
N LEU A 60 10.13 -14.09 9.23
CA LEU A 60 9.39 -12.86 8.98
C LEU A 60 9.85 -12.12 7.71
N ARG A 61 10.85 -12.62 6.95
CA ARG A 61 11.11 -12.12 5.58
C ARG A 61 9.87 -12.39 4.77
N VAL A 62 9.03 -11.36 4.76
CA VAL A 62 8.05 -10.96 3.77
C VAL A 62 7.71 -12.14 2.88
N ASP A 63 6.68 -12.85 3.31
CA ASP A 63 5.94 -13.77 2.47
C ASP A 63 5.94 -13.24 1.02
N PRO A 64 6.32 -14.07 0.02
CA PRO A 64 6.32 -13.66 -1.38
C PRO A 64 5.06 -12.90 -1.79
N ARG A 65 3.92 -13.24 -1.19
CA ARG A 65 2.63 -12.57 -1.37
C ARG A 65 2.60 -11.12 -0.89
N ILE A 66 3.25 -10.79 0.23
CA ILE A 66 3.37 -9.40 0.72
C ILE A 66 4.27 -8.59 -0.22
N SER A 67 5.34 -9.20 -0.72
CA SER A 67 6.22 -8.57 -1.70
C SER A 67 5.47 -8.28 -3.01
N GLU A 68 4.63 -9.21 -3.46
CA GLU A 68 3.79 -9.09 -4.66
C GLU A 68 2.72 -8.00 -4.49
N LEU A 69 2.00 -8.01 -3.36
CA LEU A 69 1.03 -6.96 -3.02
C LEU A 69 1.66 -5.56 -3.01
N ALA A 70 2.85 -5.43 -2.42
CA ALA A 70 3.55 -4.16 -2.30
C ALA A 70 4.12 -3.65 -3.63
N SER A 71 4.57 -4.57 -4.50
CA SER A 71 5.31 -4.22 -5.71
C SER A 71 4.42 -4.11 -6.94
N ASN A 72 3.32 -4.88 -6.99
CA ASN A 72 2.50 -5.01 -8.18
C ASN A 72 1.02 -4.69 -7.90
N ASP A 73 0.35 -5.47 -7.04
CA ASP A 73 -1.12 -5.46 -6.98
C ASP A 73 -1.71 -4.14 -6.47
N ILE A 74 -1.17 -3.60 -5.37
CA ILE A 74 -1.68 -2.35 -4.79
C ILE A 74 -1.37 -1.15 -5.69
N PRO A 75 -0.13 -1.01 -6.23
CA PRO A 75 0.16 0.00 -7.24
C PRO A 75 -0.78 -0.05 -8.46
N ASP A 76 -1.01 -1.24 -9.02
CA ASP A 76 -1.88 -1.45 -10.19
C ASP A 76 -3.34 -1.11 -9.86
N ALA A 77 -3.86 -1.58 -8.72
CA ALA A 77 -5.21 -1.24 -8.29
C ALA A 77 -5.39 0.27 -8.07
N ARG A 78 -4.39 0.96 -7.51
CA ARG A 78 -4.40 2.42 -7.36
C ARG A 78 -4.42 3.11 -8.72
N GLU A 79 -3.61 2.66 -9.68
CA GLU A 79 -3.56 3.22 -11.03
C GLU A 79 -4.91 3.06 -11.74
N LYS A 80 -5.50 1.86 -11.68
CA LYS A 80 -6.84 1.57 -12.21
C LYS A 80 -7.91 2.45 -11.59
N LEU A 81 -7.91 2.62 -10.27
CA LEU A 81 -8.86 3.52 -9.59
C LEU A 81 -8.66 4.98 -10.02
N SER A 82 -7.42 5.42 -10.20
CA SER A 82 -7.12 6.77 -10.71
C SER A 82 -7.62 6.98 -12.14
N TRP A 83 -7.50 5.95 -12.99
CA TRP A 83 -8.03 5.98 -14.35
C TRP A 83 -9.56 6.03 -14.35
N VAL A 84 -10.24 5.19 -13.56
CA VAL A 84 -11.71 5.24 -13.41
C VAL A 84 -12.18 6.60 -12.91
N LEU A 85 -11.50 7.19 -11.92
CA LEU A 85 -11.82 8.54 -11.44
C LEU A 85 -11.73 9.58 -12.57
N THR A 86 -10.67 9.51 -13.38
CA THR A 86 -10.47 10.44 -14.50
C THR A 86 -11.56 10.28 -15.57
N LEU A 87 -11.87 9.05 -15.97
CA LEU A 87 -12.91 8.78 -16.96
C LEU A 87 -14.30 9.20 -16.50
N THR A 88 -14.61 8.97 -15.22
CA THR A 88 -15.91 9.36 -14.66
C THR A 88 -16.03 10.87 -14.53
N GLU A 89 -14.96 11.58 -14.17
CA GLU A 89 -14.91 13.05 -14.20
C GLU A 89 -15.10 13.60 -15.63
N GLN A 90 -14.45 12.99 -16.64
CA GLN A 90 -14.58 13.40 -18.04
C GLN A 90 -16.00 13.17 -18.58
N ALA A 91 -16.57 11.99 -18.33
CA ALA A 91 -17.92 11.65 -18.78
C ALA A 91 -18.97 12.58 -18.14
N ALA A 92 -18.84 12.87 -16.84
CA ALA A 92 -19.71 13.83 -16.15
C ALA A 92 -19.61 15.23 -16.78
N HIS A 93 -18.39 15.70 -17.08
CA HIS A 93 -18.19 16.99 -17.73
C HIS A 93 -18.81 17.06 -19.14
N THR A 94 -18.75 15.96 -19.91
CA THR A 94 -19.42 15.85 -21.21
C THR A 94 -20.94 15.92 -21.07
N VAL A 95 -21.52 15.21 -20.09
CA VAL A 95 -22.97 15.26 -19.83
C VAL A 95 -23.41 16.65 -19.42
N ILE A 96 -22.69 17.31 -18.50
CA ILE A 96 -22.99 18.68 -18.08
C ILE A 96 -22.95 19.63 -19.27
N SER A 97 -21.89 19.58 -20.09
CA SER A 97 -21.76 20.42 -21.27
C SER A 97 -22.93 20.25 -22.25
N ALA A 98 -23.33 19.00 -22.52
CA ALA A 98 -24.45 18.70 -23.41
C ALA A 98 -25.78 19.22 -22.86
N VAL A 99 -25.97 19.13 -21.54
CA VAL A 99 -27.17 19.64 -20.86
C VAL A 99 -27.20 21.18 -20.84
N GLU A 100 -26.06 21.82 -20.59
CA GLU A 100 -25.92 23.29 -20.63
C GLU A 100 -26.19 23.85 -22.03
N GLU A 101 -25.82 23.12 -23.10
CA GLU A 101 -26.16 23.49 -24.48
C GLU A 101 -27.65 23.24 -24.79
N GLY A 102 -28.23 22.17 -24.25
CA GLY A 102 -29.62 21.77 -24.49
C GLY A 102 -30.66 22.64 -23.77
N LEU A 103 -30.36 23.12 -22.56
CA LEU A 103 -31.28 23.93 -21.74
C LEU A 103 -31.80 25.19 -22.46
N PRO A 104 -30.95 26.05 -23.06
CA PRO A 104 -31.42 27.22 -23.80
C PRO A 104 -32.32 26.87 -24.99
N VAL A 105 -32.03 25.78 -25.70
CA VAL A 105 -32.86 25.31 -26.81
C VAL A 105 -34.22 24.85 -26.30
N SER A 106 -34.23 24.09 -25.21
CA SER A 106 -35.44 23.61 -24.56
C SER A 106 -36.34 24.75 -24.08
N THR A 107 -35.76 25.78 -23.45
CA THR A 107 -36.49 26.98 -23.01
C THR A 107 -37.04 27.75 -24.19
N ARG A 108 -36.24 27.98 -25.24
CA ARG A 108 -36.70 28.67 -26.45
C ARG A 108 -37.88 27.96 -27.11
N VAL A 109 -37.86 26.63 -27.18
CA VAL A 109 -38.96 25.84 -27.75
C VAL A 109 -40.20 25.87 -26.85
N ALA A 110 -40.02 25.89 -25.53
CA ALA A 110 -41.13 25.98 -24.57
C ALA A 110 -41.83 27.35 -24.58
N GLU A 111 -41.08 28.42 -24.86
CA GLU A 111 -41.55 29.81 -24.87
C GLU A 111 -41.93 30.33 -26.26
N ASP A 112 -41.81 29.51 -27.31
CA ASP A 112 -42.18 29.91 -28.67
C ASP A 112 -43.71 29.87 -28.88
N ASP A 113 -44.33 31.05 -28.80
CA ASP A 113 -45.76 31.24 -29.03
C ASP A 113 -46.24 30.79 -30.44
N SER A 114 -45.33 30.71 -31.41
CA SER A 114 -45.65 30.25 -32.77
C SER A 114 -45.63 28.72 -32.90
N ALA A 115 -45.08 28.01 -31.92
CA ALA A 115 -45.01 26.55 -31.89
C ALA A 115 -46.34 25.92 -31.41
N SER A 116 -46.60 24.70 -31.90
CA SER A 116 -47.77 23.93 -31.47
C SER A 116 -47.69 23.57 -29.99
N ASP A 117 -48.84 23.40 -29.33
CA ASP A 117 -48.91 23.04 -27.91
C ASP A 117 -48.12 21.76 -27.59
N ALA A 118 -48.11 20.80 -28.52
CA ALA A 118 -47.35 19.56 -28.39
C ALA A 118 -45.83 19.80 -28.37
N VAL A 119 -45.34 20.75 -29.19
CA VAL A 119 -43.93 21.12 -29.27
C VAL A 119 -43.50 21.91 -28.04
N ARG A 120 -44.30 22.88 -27.59
CA ARG A 120 -44.04 23.61 -26.33
C ARG A 120 -43.98 22.67 -25.13
N ALA A 121 -44.93 21.75 -25.02
CA ALA A 121 -44.95 20.74 -23.97
C ALA A 121 -43.72 19.80 -24.02
N ALA A 122 -43.19 19.50 -25.20
CA ALA A 122 -41.94 18.74 -25.33
C ALA A 122 -40.72 19.57 -24.86
N GLY A 123 -40.68 20.86 -25.16
CA GLY A 123 -39.65 21.79 -24.67
C GLY A 123 -39.67 21.95 -23.14
N GLN A 124 -40.85 22.01 -22.52
CA GLN A 124 -40.95 22.01 -21.05
C GLN A 124 -40.44 20.70 -20.43
N ARG A 125 -40.85 19.55 -20.97
CA ARG A 125 -40.37 18.25 -20.47
C ARG A 125 -38.86 18.07 -20.62
N MET A 126 -38.27 18.51 -21.75
CA MET A 126 -36.82 18.46 -21.93
C MET A 126 -36.10 19.35 -20.90
N HIS A 127 -36.65 20.51 -20.57
CA HIS A 127 -36.06 21.43 -19.59
C HIS A 127 -36.07 20.82 -18.18
N GLU A 128 -37.17 20.17 -17.80
CA GLU A 128 -37.28 19.41 -16.55
C GLU A 128 -36.26 18.27 -16.49
N ILE A 129 -36.16 17.44 -17.54
CA ILE A 129 -35.19 16.34 -17.61
C ILE A 129 -33.75 16.83 -17.48
N PHE A 130 -33.40 17.91 -18.18
CA PHE A 130 -32.07 18.51 -18.10
C PHE A 130 -31.74 19.05 -16.71
N SER A 131 -32.71 19.68 -16.06
CA SER A 131 -32.56 20.16 -14.67
C SER A 131 -32.36 19.01 -13.69
N ASP A 132 -33.11 17.91 -13.86
CA ASP A 132 -32.97 16.70 -13.05
C ASP A 132 -31.61 16.03 -13.24
N ILE A 133 -31.09 15.99 -14.48
CA ILE A 133 -29.75 15.47 -14.76
C ILE A 133 -28.67 16.29 -14.04
N LEU A 134 -28.73 17.63 -14.10
CA LEU A 134 -27.77 18.49 -13.40
C LEU A 134 -27.85 18.31 -11.88
N MET A 135 -29.03 18.17 -11.31
CA MET A 135 -29.20 17.89 -9.88
C MET A 135 -28.59 16.54 -9.50
N ALA A 136 -28.80 15.50 -10.31
CA ALA A 136 -28.25 14.17 -10.09
C ALA A 136 -26.71 14.12 -10.20
N GLN A 137 -26.08 15.01 -10.97
CA GLN A 137 -24.62 15.08 -11.06
C GLN A 137 -23.95 15.43 -9.73
N SER A 138 -24.65 16.04 -8.77
CA SER A 138 -24.10 16.26 -7.42
C SER A 138 -23.66 14.99 -6.70
N PHE A 139 -24.22 13.82 -7.05
CA PHE A 139 -23.76 12.53 -6.53
C PHE A 139 -22.39 12.11 -7.10
N GLN A 140 -22.05 12.54 -8.32
CA GLN A 140 -20.76 12.25 -8.94
C GLN A 140 -19.62 12.98 -8.21
N ASP A 141 -19.85 14.20 -7.71
CA ASP A 141 -18.88 14.89 -6.85
C ASP A 141 -18.56 14.09 -5.58
N LEU A 142 -19.58 13.53 -4.93
CA LEU A 142 -19.43 12.71 -3.72
C LEU A 142 -18.72 11.39 -4.03
N SER A 143 -19.10 10.70 -5.11
CA SER A 143 -18.46 9.46 -5.54
C SER A 143 -17.00 9.70 -5.94
N GLY A 144 -16.70 10.79 -6.64
CA GLY A 144 -15.34 11.19 -7.01
C GLY A 144 -14.45 11.45 -5.80
N GLN A 145 -14.97 12.15 -4.78
CA GLN A 145 -14.27 12.36 -3.51
C GLN A 145 -14.02 11.05 -2.76
N ALA A 146 -15.00 10.15 -2.71
CA ALA A 146 -14.84 8.85 -2.06
C ALA A 146 -13.75 8.00 -2.74
N ILE A 147 -13.75 7.94 -4.09
CA ILE A 147 -12.73 7.23 -4.85
C ILE A 147 -11.35 7.85 -4.63
N ARG A 148 -11.24 9.18 -4.66
CA ARG A 148 -9.99 9.91 -4.39
C ARG A 148 -9.44 9.56 -3.00
N ARG A 149 -10.32 9.45 -1.99
CA ARG A 149 -9.91 9.03 -0.64
C ARG A 149 -9.39 7.59 -0.61
N VAL A 150 -10.01 6.67 -1.36
CA VAL A 150 -9.53 5.29 -1.47
C VAL A 150 -8.15 5.25 -2.14
N ILE A 151 -7.93 6.03 -3.20
CA ILE A 151 -6.62 6.15 -3.88
C ILE A 151 -5.53 6.62 -2.89
N GLU A 152 -5.83 7.61 -2.06
CA GLU A 152 -4.90 8.11 -1.03
C GLU A 152 -4.56 7.03 0.00
N VAL A 153 -5.56 6.32 0.52
CA VAL A 153 -5.38 5.25 1.50
C VAL A 153 -4.57 4.10 0.91
N SER A 154 -4.86 3.71 -0.33
CA SER A 154 -4.08 2.69 -1.05
C SER A 154 -2.63 3.13 -1.27
N GLY A 155 -2.39 4.40 -1.59
CA GLY A 155 -1.04 4.94 -1.73
C GLY A 155 -0.26 4.96 -0.41
N GLU A 156 -0.92 5.18 0.72
CA GLU A 156 -0.29 5.06 2.04
C GLU A 156 0.02 3.60 2.40
N LEU A 157 -0.89 2.68 2.08
CA LEU A 157 -0.67 1.25 2.26
C LEU A 157 0.53 0.76 1.43
N GLU A 158 0.61 1.16 0.16
CA GLU A 158 1.75 0.88 -0.74
C GLU A 158 3.08 1.32 -0.12
N ARG A 159 3.18 2.57 0.36
CA ARG A 159 4.41 3.08 0.98
C ARG A 159 4.81 2.29 2.23
N ARG A 160 3.84 1.91 3.07
CA ARG A 160 4.09 1.14 4.29
C ARG A 160 4.57 -0.28 3.96
N LEU A 161 3.90 -0.94 3.04
CA LEU A 161 4.27 -2.29 2.61
C LEU A 161 5.63 -2.28 1.92
N ALA A 162 5.91 -1.32 1.03
CA ALA A 162 7.21 -1.15 0.42
C ALA A 162 8.33 -0.92 1.45
N SER A 163 8.06 -0.13 2.50
CA SER A 163 9.02 0.07 3.60
C SER A 163 9.27 -1.22 4.39
N LEU A 164 8.23 -2.02 4.64
CA LEU A 164 8.37 -3.33 5.30
C LEU A 164 9.20 -4.29 4.44
N VAL A 165 8.95 -4.33 3.13
CA VAL A 165 9.71 -5.14 2.16
C VAL A 165 11.18 -4.76 2.16
N GLN A 166 11.50 -3.47 2.09
CA GLN A 166 12.90 -2.99 2.14
C GLN A 166 13.60 -3.31 3.47
N ARG A 167 12.93 -3.08 4.61
CA ARG A 167 13.51 -3.34 5.94
C ARG A 167 13.78 -4.81 6.20
N ALA A 168 12.98 -5.70 5.62
CA ALA A 168 13.18 -7.15 5.70
C ALA A 168 14.24 -7.68 4.72
N GLY A 169 14.93 -6.81 3.97
CA GLY A 169 15.92 -7.23 2.98
C GLY A 169 15.32 -7.87 1.74
N GLY A 170 14.05 -7.57 1.44
CA GLY A 170 13.41 -7.89 0.16
C GLY A 170 14.00 -7.02 -0.96
N LYS A 171 13.95 -7.54 -2.19
CA LYS A 171 14.37 -6.78 -3.38
C LYS A 171 13.47 -5.54 -3.49
N PRO A 172 14.02 -4.34 -3.75
CA PRO A 172 13.19 -3.16 -3.99
C PRO A 172 12.15 -3.47 -5.08
N PRO A 173 10.93 -2.92 -4.97
CA PRO A 173 9.90 -3.13 -5.98
C PRO A 173 10.50 -2.82 -7.35
N ALA A 174 10.30 -3.73 -8.30
CA ALA A 174 10.71 -3.49 -9.67
C ALA A 174 10.10 -2.16 -10.11
N ALA A 175 10.87 -1.35 -10.84
CA ALA A 175 10.37 -0.11 -11.43
C ALA A 175 9.01 -0.39 -12.08
N PRO A 176 8.01 0.51 -11.92
CA PRO A 176 6.66 0.24 -12.35
C PRO A 176 6.70 -0.23 -13.80
N VAL A 177 6.38 -1.51 -14.02
CA VAL A 177 5.99 -1.98 -15.33
C VAL A 177 4.75 -1.18 -15.64
N ALA A 178 4.89 -0.23 -16.56
CA ALA A 178 3.81 0.59 -17.05
C ALA A 178 2.60 -0.33 -17.28
N GLY A 179 1.60 -0.20 -16.41
CA GLY A 179 0.34 -0.86 -16.62
C GLY A 179 -0.27 -0.34 -17.92
N PRO A 180 -1.31 -1.01 -18.46
CA PRO A 180 -2.04 -0.53 -19.62
C PRO A 180 -2.51 0.95 -19.49
N GLY A 181 -2.58 1.50 -18.27
CA GLY A 181 -2.91 2.89 -17.96
C GLY A 181 -1.83 3.94 -18.24
N ALA A 182 -0.59 3.55 -18.58
CA ALA A 182 0.47 4.50 -18.94
C ALA A 182 0.29 5.11 -20.34
N GLN A 183 -0.60 4.53 -21.16
CA GLN A 183 -1.03 5.15 -22.40
C GLN A 183 -2.08 6.22 -22.03
N ARG A 184 -1.75 7.51 -22.19
CA ARG A 184 -2.76 8.58 -22.19
C ARG A 184 -3.77 8.25 -23.28
N VAL A 185 -4.92 7.71 -22.89
CA VAL A 185 -6.02 7.37 -23.78
C VAL A 185 -6.57 8.68 -24.35
N GLN A 186 -6.37 8.93 -25.64
CA GLN A 186 -6.87 10.13 -26.32
C GLN A 186 -8.04 9.84 -27.25
N GLY A 187 -8.60 8.63 -27.22
CA GLY A 187 -9.74 8.28 -28.07
C GLY A 187 -10.54 7.07 -27.60
N GLN A 188 -11.78 7.00 -28.09
CA GLN A 188 -12.75 5.94 -27.80
C GLN A 188 -12.23 4.54 -28.20
N ASP A 189 -11.47 4.44 -29.29
CA ASP A 189 -10.92 3.16 -29.78
C ASP A 189 -9.87 2.56 -28.82
N GLU A 190 -9.14 3.41 -28.10
CA GLU A 190 -8.15 3.00 -27.10
C GLU A 190 -8.83 2.58 -25.79
N VAL A 191 -10.00 3.17 -25.46
CA VAL A 191 -10.85 2.71 -24.35
C VAL A 191 -11.34 1.28 -24.64
N ASP A 192 -11.84 1.01 -25.85
CA ASP A 192 -12.35 -0.32 -26.22
C ASP A 192 -11.26 -1.40 -26.27
N ALA A 193 -10.04 -1.03 -26.69
CA ALA A 193 -8.88 -1.92 -26.65
C ALA A 193 -8.46 -2.28 -25.22
N LEU A 194 -8.54 -1.32 -24.29
CA LEU A 194 -8.22 -1.54 -22.87
C LEU A 194 -9.30 -2.37 -22.16
N LEU A 195 -10.57 -2.16 -22.49
CA LEU A 195 -11.69 -2.96 -21.96
C LEU A 195 -11.61 -4.42 -22.43
N SER A 196 -11.23 -4.65 -23.70
CA SER A 196 -10.95 -6.00 -24.23
C SER A 196 -9.77 -6.67 -23.51
N GLY A 197 -8.76 -5.90 -23.09
CA GLY A 197 -7.62 -6.38 -22.29
C GLY A 197 -7.98 -6.74 -20.85
N LEU A 198 -9.10 -6.26 -20.32
CA LEU A 198 -9.60 -6.51 -18.97
C LEU A 198 -10.59 -7.70 -18.90
N GLY A 199 -10.93 -8.31 -20.03
CA GLY A 199 -11.73 -9.54 -20.09
C GLY A 199 -13.25 -9.35 -19.98
N PHE A 200 -13.76 -8.17 -20.36
CA PHE A 200 -15.19 -7.95 -20.64
C PHE A 200 -15.48 -8.06 -22.14
#